data_AF-A0A447U9H6-F1
#
_entry.id   AF-A0A447U9H6-F1
#
_cell.length_a   1.000
_cell.length_b   1.000
_cell.length_c   1.000
_cell.angle_alpha   90.00
_cell.angle_beta   90.00
_cell.angle_gamma   90.00
#
_symmetry.space_group_name_H-M   'P 1'
#
loop_
_entity.id
_entity.type
_entity.pdbx_description
1 polymer ?
#
loop_
_entity_poly.entity_id
_entity_poly.type
_entity_poly.pdbx_seq_one_letter_code
_entity_poly.pdbx_strand_id
1 'polypeptide(L)'
;MTAAKRAPRSVTPGEWQGFLGLLRKHRPGAPLNGVILTLNVADLTAQSPAERLAACAALRARLAELRETLGIRFPVYLVVTKMDLLPGFSEYFRTLTSHLRAQIWGFTLPYSRRRKAGDPQALHAACAQELARLTLRLDQGLDTRLQEEYDLKSRQRLYTFPREFAALGEPLLEAIEQIFLDSKFDATQLNNTLRGVFFTSAAQAQADAVADQLSIWQRFVRAIKTARGESSASLPHALPDGNRSYFLHDLLTQFIFREAHLVEPNLQWAWRYRLLRLGGHLLVLVLAFLLWQGMQTSQQTNGDYLNENQRPRDPAGR
;
A
#
# COMPACT_ATOMS: atom_id res chain seq x y z
N MET A 1 37.61 4.56 -6.20
CA MET A 1 36.92 5.07 -5.00
C MET A 1 35.66 4.25 -4.81
N THR A 2 35.68 3.37 -3.83
CA THR A 2 34.65 2.39 -3.49
C THR A 2 33.44 3.13 -2.91
N ALA A 3 32.31 3.13 -3.64
CA ALA A 3 31.05 3.64 -3.14
C ALA A 3 30.59 2.72 -1.99
N ALA A 4 30.73 3.21 -0.76
CA ALA A 4 30.22 2.54 0.43
C ALA A 4 28.70 2.33 0.26
N LYS A 5 28.28 1.07 0.20
CA LYS A 5 26.88 0.62 0.24
C LYS A 5 26.28 1.13 1.55
N ARG A 6 25.67 2.32 1.51
CA ARG A 6 25.05 2.94 2.68
C ARG A 6 23.87 2.07 3.09
N ALA A 7 23.99 1.39 4.23
CA ALA A 7 22.88 0.65 4.81
C ALA A 7 21.69 1.61 5.02
N PRO A 8 20.44 1.17 4.78
CA PRO A 8 19.28 1.99 5.03
C PRO A 8 19.29 2.43 6.50
N ARG A 9 19.11 3.73 6.76
CA ARG A 9 18.96 4.25 8.13
C ARG A 9 17.81 3.49 8.79
N SER A 10 18.11 2.74 9.84
CA SER A 10 17.08 2.16 10.69
C SER A 10 16.33 3.30 11.37
N VAL A 11 15.01 3.36 11.15
CA VAL A 11 14.15 4.34 11.83
C VAL A 11 14.21 4.05 13.32
N THR A 12 14.50 5.06 14.12
CA THR A 12 14.58 4.93 15.58
C THR A 12 13.18 4.58 16.11
N PRO A 13 13.04 3.70 17.12
CA PRO A 13 11.72 3.32 17.65
C PRO A 13 10.83 4.53 18.03
N GLY A 14 11.42 5.61 18.55
CA GLY A 14 10.68 6.84 18.89
C GLY A 14 10.15 7.62 17.68
N GLU A 15 10.90 7.67 16.58
CA GLU A 15 10.45 8.31 15.33
C GLU A 15 9.29 7.54 14.71
N TRP A 16 9.38 6.21 14.76
CA TRP A 16 8.34 5.31 14.28
C TRP A 16 7.04 5.47 15.08
N GLN A 17 7.11 5.41 16.41
CA GLN A 17 5.93 5.61 17.26
C GLN A 17 5.31 7.01 17.09
N GLY A 18 6.15 8.05 16.96
CA GLY A 18 5.70 9.41 16.67
C GLY A 18 4.93 9.49 15.35
N PHE A 19 5.43 8.86 14.29
CA PHE A 19 4.75 8.78 13.00
C PHE A 19 3.39 8.06 13.10
N LEU A 20 3.31 6.93 13.81
CA LEU A 20 2.05 6.22 14.02
C LEU A 20 1.04 7.05 14.82
N GLY A 21 1.52 7.81 15.81
CA GLY A 21 0.70 8.77 16.54
C GLY A 21 0.12 9.87 15.63
N LEU A 22 0.91 10.40 14.72
CA LEU A 22 0.47 11.40 13.74
C LEU A 22 -0.59 10.85 12.78
N LEU A 23 -0.44 9.61 12.29
CA LEU A 23 -1.44 8.96 11.45
C LEU A 23 -2.77 8.80 12.18
N ARG A 24 -2.74 8.35 13.44
CA ARG A 24 -3.94 8.19 14.26
C ARG A 24 -4.65 9.53 14.52
N LYS A 25 -3.90 10.62 14.66
CA LYS A 25 -4.44 11.97 14.87
C LYS A 25 -5.14 12.52 13.63
N HIS A 26 -4.53 12.39 12.45
CA HIS A 26 -5.03 13.03 11.22
C HIS A 26 -6.05 12.17 10.45
N ARG A 27 -6.04 10.84 10.64
CA ARG A 27 -6.98 9.92 9.99
C ARG A 27 -7.61 8.95 11.01
N PRO A 28 -8.44 9.45 11.94
CA PRO A 28 -8.91 8.65 13.08
C PRO A 28 -9.90 7.55 12.69
N GLY A 29 -10.60 7.69 11.54
CA GLY A 29 -11.44 6.65 10.97
C GLY A 29 -10.61 5.51 10.38
N ALA A 30 -9.78 5.79 9.38
CA ALA A 30 -8.94 4.81 8.70
C ALA A 30 -7.49 5.33 8.61
N PRO A 31 -6.64 5.06 9.62
CA PRO A 31 -5.29 5.61 9.69
C PRO A 31 -4.37 5.10 8.56
N LEU A 32 -4.62 3.88 8.05
CA LEU A 32 -3.97 3.30 6.89
C LEU A 32 -4.99 2.59 6.00
N ASN A 33 -4.81 2.66 4.68
CA ASN A 33 -5.65 1.95 3.70
C ASN A 33 -5.09 0.56 3.33
N GLY A 34 -3.83 0.31 3.67
CA GLY A 34 -3.08 -0.88 3.28
C GLY A 34 -1.60 -0.66 3.50
N VAL A 35 -0.82 -1.74 3.44
CA VAL A 35 0.64 -1.69 3.54
C VAL A 35 1.24 -2.38 2.33
N ILE A 36 2.21 -1.73 1.69
CA ILE A 36 3.04 -2.34 0.66
C ILE A 36 4.28 -2.90 1.35
N LEU A 37 4.45 -4.21 1.30
CA LEU A 37 5.64 -4.88 1.80
C LEU A 37 6.54 -5.21 0.62
N THR A 38 7.75 -4.63 0.59
CA THR A 38 8.67 -4.84 -0.52
C THR A 38 9.75 -5.85 -0.16
N LEU A 39 9.95 -6.86 -1.01
CA LEU A 39 11.11 -7.75 -0.97
C LEU A 39 11.96 -7.51 -2.21
N ASN A 40 13.26 -7.57 -2.08
CA ASN A 40 14.18 -7.46 -3.21
C ASN A 40 14.54 -8.88 -3.67
N VAL A 41 14.47 -9.13 -4.97
CA VAL A 41 14.77 -10.45 -5.52
C VAL A 41 16.19 -10.92 -5.17
N ALA A 42 17.17 -10.00 -5.13
CA ALA A 42 18.54 -10.34 -4.77
C ALA A 42 18.68 -10.75 -3.30
N ASP A 43 17.85 -10.19 -2.42
CA ASP A 43 17.86 -10.57 -1.00
C ASP A 43 17.21 -11.96 -0.80
N LEU A 44 16.24 -12.33 -1.64
CA LEU A 44 15.64 -13.66 -1.63
C LEU A 44 16.60 -14.75 -2.13
N THR A 45 17.44 -14.44 -3.12
CA THR A 45 18.35 -15.41 -3.77
C THR A 45 19.75 -15.46 -3.17
N ALA A 46 20.28 -14.35 -2.65
CA ALA A 46 21.68 -14.26 -2.19
C ALA A 46 21.87 -14.47 -0.68
N GLN A 47 20.83 -14.30 0.14
CA GLN A 47 20.95 -14.43 1.59
C GLN A 47 20.94 -15.89 2.02
N SER A 48 21.67 -16.20 3.10
CA SER A 48 21.55 -17.50 3.74
C SER A 48 20.10 -17.72 4.24
N PRO A 49 19.62 -18.97 4.32
CA PRO A 49 18.28 -19.24 4.86
C PRO A 49 18.05 -18.63 6.25
N ALA A 50 19.09 -18.57 7.09
CA ALA A 50 19.02 -17.97 8.43
C ALA A 50 18.86 -16.44 8.39
N GLU A 51 19.60 -15.75 7.52
CA GLU A 51 19.47 -14.29 7.33
C GLU A 51 18.11 -13.93 6.75
N ARG A 52 17.64 -14.70 5.75
CA ARG A 52 16.29 -14.54 5.19
C ARG A 52 15.23 -14.70 6.27
N LEU A 53 15.41 -15.68 7.18
CA LEU A 53 14.50 -15.90 8.29
C LEU A 53 14.49 -14.76 9.30
N ALA A 54 15.65 -14.24 9.66
CA ALA A 54 15.75 -13.07 10.53
C ALA A 54 15.11 -11.82 9.90
N ALA A 55 15.31 -11.60 8.59
CA ALA A 55 14.69 -10.50 7.87
C ALA A 55 13.16 -10.62 7.81
N CYS A 56 12.64 -11.81 7.50
CA CYS A 56 11.20 -12.08 7.49
C CYS A 56 10.58 -11.89 8.89
N ALA A 57 11.24 -12.35 9.94
CA ALA A 57 10.81 -12.16 11.33
C ALA A 57 10.76 -10.66 11.71
N ALA A 58 11.74 -9.86 11.28
CA ALA A 58 11.75 -8.43 11.52
C ALA A 58 10.59 -7.71 10.79
N LEU A 59 10.32 -8.07 9.53
CA LEU A 59 9.18 -7.53 8.77
C LEU A 59 7.85 -7.88 9.43
N ARG A 60 7.70 -9.13 9.88
CA ARG A 60 6.54 -9.58 10.64
C ARG A 60 6.34 -8.77 11.92
N ALA A 61 7.40 -8.57 12.70
CA ALA A 61 7.33 -7.79 13.95
C ALA A 61 6.87 -6.35 13.68
N ARG A 62 7.34 -5.72 12.59
CA ARG A 62 6.87 -4.39 12.16
C ARG A 62 5.40 -4.37 11.77
N LEU A 63 4.91 -5.39 11.08
CA LEU A 63 3.48 -5.52 10.75
C LEU A 63 2.63 -5.71 12.00
N ALA A 64 3.10 -6.47 12.98
CA ALA A 64 2.42 -6.65 14.26
C ALA A 64 2.35 -5.32 15.05
N GLU A 65 3.46 -4.60 15.15
CA GLU A 65 3.53 -3.28 15.80
C GLU A 65 2.56 -2.26 15.17
N LEU A 66 2.44 -2.25 13.84
CA LEU A 66 1.47 -1.41 13.11
C LEU A 66 0.02 -1.73 13.51
N ARG A 67 -0.32 -3.02 13.59
CA ARG A 67 -1.67 -3.48 13.91
C ARG A 67 -2.04 -3.16 15.36
N GLU A 68 -1.13 -3.41 16.28
CA GLU A 68 -1.32 -3.13 17.71
C GLU A 68 -1.50 -1.62 17.95
N THR A 69 -0.62 -0.80 17.39
CA THR A 69 -0.64 0.66 17.61
C THR A 69 -1.87 1.33 17.00
N LEU A 70 -2.27 0.91 15.80
CA LEU A 70 -3.38 1.54 15.07
C LEU A 70 -4.75 0.90 15.42
N GLY A 71 -4.76 -0.32 15.94
CA GLY A 71 -5.99 -1.04 16.31
C GLY A 71 -6.86 -1.41 15.12
N ILE A 72 -6.30 -1.50 13.91
CA ILE A 72 -7.02 -1.81 12.67
C ILE A 72 -6.40 -2.99 11.93
N ARG A 73 -7.25 -3.71 11.19
CA ARG A 73 -6.81 -4.71 10.21
C ARG A 73 -6.70 -4.06 8.84
N PHE A 74 -5.57 -4.25 8.17
CA PHE A 74 -5.33 -3.72 6.83
C PHE A 74 -4.79 -4.81 5.88
N PRO A 75 -5.08 -4.70 4.57
CA PRO A 75 -4.49 -5.55 3.55
C PRO A 75 -2.99 -5.23 3.39
N VAL A 76 -2.21 -6.27 3.09
CA VAL A 76 -0.78 -6.22 2.84
C VAL A 76 -0.55 -6.69 1.41
N TYR A 77 0.11 -5.85 0.62
CA TYR A 77 0.48 -6.12 -0.76
C TYR A 77 1.96 -6.47 -0.79
N LEU A 78 2.30 -7.73 -1.08
CA LEU A 78 3.68 -8.14 -1.21
C LEU A 78 4.18 -7.79 -2.61
N VAL A 79 5.24 -6.99 -2.69
CA VAL A 79 5.84 -6.57 -3.95
C VAL A 79 7.29 -7.04 -3.99
N VAL A 80 7.58 -7.99 -4.85
CA VAL A 80 8.95 -8.37 -5.21
C VAL A 80 9.47 -7.34 -6.20
N THR A 81 10.57 -6.70 -5.83
CA THR A 81 11.20 -5.59 -6.54
C THR A 81 12.52 -6.04 -7.16
N LYS A 82 13.01 -5.24 -8.10
CA LYS A 82 14.28 -5.44 -8.82
C LYS A 82 14.34 -6.76 -9.60
N MET A 83 13.20 -7.18 -10.16
CA MET A 83 13.11 -8.41 -10.96
C MET A 83 14.08 -8.45 -12.15
N ASP A 84 14.56 -7.29 -12.61
CA ASP A 84 15.62 -7.12 -13.59
C ASP A 84 16.97 -7.74 -13.20
N LEU A 85 17.18 -8.02 -11.91
CA LEU A 85 18.37 -8.73 -11.44
C LEU A 85 18.31 -10.24 -11.73
N LEU A 86 17.14 -10.79 -12.07
CA LEU A 86 17.06 -12.18 -12.52
C LEU A 86 17.61 -12.31 -13.94
N PRO A 87 18.48 -13.31 -14.21
CA PRO A 87 18.99 -13.55 -15.54
C PRO A 87 17.86 -13.72 -16.57
N GLY A 88 17.93 -12.95 -17.66
CA GLY A 88 16.97 -13.03 -18.77
C GLY A 88 15.69 -12.21 -18.61
N PHE A 89 15.45 -11.56 -17.46
CA PHE A 89 14.26 -10.71 -17.27
C PHE A 89 14.18 -9.59 -18.30
N SER A 90 15.30 -8.87 -18.46
CA SER A 90 15.37 -7.72 -19.37
C SER A 90 15.16 -8.16 -20.81
N GLU A 91 15.79 -9.26 -21.22
CA GLU A 91 15.63 -9.84 -22.55
C GLU A 91 14.18 -10.28 -22.81
N TYR A 92 13.53 -10.92 -21.83
CA TYR A 92 12.16 -11.42 -21.98
C TYR A 92 11.13 -10.30 -22.13
N PHE A 93 11.31 -9.19 -21.40
CA PHE A 93 10.35 -8.10 -21.37
C PHE A 93 10.73 -6.86 -22.20
N ARG A 94 11.91 -6.83 -22.85
CA ARG A 94 12.36 -5.64 -23.61
C ARG A 94 11.41 -5.23 -24.74
N THR A 95 10.70 -6.20 -25.34
CA THR A 95 9.79 -5.99 -26.47
C THR A 95 8.39 -5.55 -26.04
N LEU A 96 8.10 -5.50 -24.74
CA LEU A 96 6.84 -5.00 -24.24
C LEU A 96 6.67 -3.53 -24.60
N THR A 97 5.49 -3.17 -25.09
CA THR A 97 5.08 -1.77 -25.30
C THR A 97 4.94 -1.05 -23.95
N SER A 98 4.91 0.29 -23.98
CA SER A 98 4.70 1.09 -22.75
C SER A 98 3.44 0.68 -21.98
N HIS A 99 2.36 0.38 -22.70
CA HIS A 99 1.11 -0.12 -22.11
C HIS A 99 1.29 -1.47 -21.42
N LEU A 100 1.93 -2.45 -22.08
CA LEU A 100 2.16 -3.77 -21.49
C LEU A 100 3.12 -3.72 -20.29
N ARG A 101 4.09 -2.79 -20.30
CA ARG A 101 4.95 -2.54 -19.13
C ARG A 101 4.24 -1.89 -17.96
N ALA A 102 3.13 -1.18 -18.18
CA ALA A 102 2.35 -0.57 -17.11
C ALA A 102 1.48 -1.59 -16.36
N GLN A 103 1.13 -2.70 -17.02
CA GLN A 103 0.22 -3.72 -16.52
C GLN A 103 0.69 -4.37 -15.21
N ILE A 104 -0.24 -5.00 -14.50
CA ILE A 104 0.05 -5.72 -13.27
C ILE A 104 0.62 -7.09 -13.59
N TRP A 105 1.78 -7.42 -13.04
CA TRP A 105 2.34 -8.76 -13.06
C TRP A 105 2.37 -9.36 -11.64
N GLY A 106 1.65 -10.46 -11.44
CA GLY A 106 1.44 -11.05 -10.12
C GLY A 106 0.08 -11.73 -10.02
N PHE A 107 -0.34 -12.02 -8.78
CA PHE A 107 -1.63 -12.62 -8.47
C PHE A 107 -2.24 -12.02 -7.22
N THR A 108 -3.57 -12.13 -7.11
CA THR A 108 -4.33 -11.63 -5.98
C THR A 108 -5.01 -12.77 -5.25
N LEU A 109 -5.04 -12.73 -3.93
CA LEU A 109 -5.70 -13.74 -3.10
C LEU A 109 -7.06 -13.23 -2.62
N PRO A 110 -8.08 -14.10 -2.50
CA PRO A 110 -9.39 -13.70 -2.00
C PRO A 110 -9.28 -13.05 -0.62
N TYR A 111 -9.73 -11.80 -0.50
CA TYR A 111 -9.75 -11.08 0.77
C TYR A 111 -11.04 -11.40 1.52
N SER A 112 -10.98 -12.22 2.57
CA SER A 112 -12.17 -12.57 3.36
C SER A 112 -12.02 -12.22 4.83
N ARG A 113 -12.68 -11.14 5.28
CA ARG A 113 -12.60 -10.66 6.68
C ARG A 113 -13.12 -11.65 7.73
N ARG A 114 -13.94 -12.63 7.34
CA ARG A 114 -14.63 -13.58 8.25
C ARG A 114 -14.11 -15.00 8.18
N ARG A 115 -13.08 -15.27 7.38
CA ARG A 115 -12.44 -16.60 7.43
C ARG A 115 -11.85 -16.77 8.82
N LYS A 116 -12.37 -17.74 9.58
CA LYS A 116 -11.67 -18.29 10.76
C LYS A 116 -10.25 -18.61 10.33
N ALA A 117 -9.29 -18.44 11.25
CA ALA A 117 -7.87 -18.73 11.07
C ALA A 117 -7.67 -19.78 9.98
N GLY A 118 -7.36 -19.31 8.77
CA GLY A 118 -7.24 -20.19 7.63
C GLY A 118 -6.06 -21.11 7.90
N ASP A 119 -6.20 -22.38 7.54
CA ASP A 119 -5.09 -23.32 7.58
C ASP A 119 -3.89 -22.68 6.86
N PRO A 120 -2.74 -22.47 7.53
CA PRO A 120 -1.54 -21.93 6.89
C PRO A 120 -1.15 -22.69 5.62
N GLN A 121 -1.42 -24.00 5.59
CA GLN A 121 -1.20 -24.84 4.41
C GLN A 121 -2.06 -24.43 3.22
N ALA A 122 -3.27 -23.90 3.45
CA ALA A 122 -4.13 -23.40 2.38
C ALA A 122 -3.59 -22.11 1.75
N LEU A 123 -2.94 -21.23 2.52
CA LEU A 123 -2.28 -20.04 1.98
C LEU A 123 -1.06 -20.44 1.16
N HIS A 124 -0.22 -21.32 1.69
CA HIS A 124 0.94 -21.86 0.96
C HIS A 124 0.50 -22.46 -0.37
N ALA A 125 -0.45 -23.39 -0.35
CA ALA A 125 -0.93 -24.08 -1.55
C ALA A 125 -1.52 -23.10 -2.58
N ALA A 126 -2.27 -22.09 -2.15
CA ALA A 126 -2.80 -21.07 -3.05
C ALA A 126 -1.68 -20.25 -3.71
N CYS A 127 -0.70 -19.77 -2.93
CA CYS A 127 0.44 -19.05 -3.48
C CYS A 127 1.27 -19.92 -4.43
N ALA A 128 1.54 -21.17 -4.07
CA ALA A 128 2.30 -22.12 -4.90
C ALA A 128 1.59 -22.36 -6.24
N GLN A 129 0.27 -22.53 -6.22
CA GLN A 129 -0.53 -22.70 -7.43
C GLN A 129 -0.48 -21.47 -8.33
N GLU A 130 -0.63 -20.26 -7.78
CA GLU A 130 -0.59 -19.05 -8.60
C GLU A 130 0.82 -18.76 -9.15
N LEU A 131 1.88 -19.04 -8.38
CA LEU A 131 3.26 -18.96 -8.86
C LEU A 131 3.50 -19.94 -10.01
N ALA A 132 3.07 -21.19 -9.88
CA ALA A 132 3.19 -22.18 -10.94
C ALA A 132 2.46 -21.76 -12.23
N ARG A 133 1.28 -21.12 -12.12
CA ARG A 133 0.57 -20.56 -13.27
C ARG A 133 1.32 -19.42 -13.93
N LEU A 134 1.95 -18.54 -13.15
CA LEU A 134 2.78 -17.46 -13.70
C LEU A 134 3.99 -18.03 -14.45
N THR A 135 4.68 -19.01 -13.88
CA THR A 135 5.79 -19.72 -14.54
C THR A 135 5.34 -20.37 -15.83
N LEU A 136 4.20 -21.08 -15.82
CA LEU A 136 3.66 -21.73 -17.02
C LEU A 136 3.35 -20.71 -18.13
N ARG A 137 2.83 -19.53 -17.79
CA ARG A 137 2.58 -18.46 -18.76
C ARG A 137 3.89 -17.90 -19.34
N LEU A 138 4.95 -17.82 -18.54
CA LEU A 138 6.27 -17.42 -19.04
C LEU A 138 6.83 -18.44 -20.04
N ASP A 139 6.72 -19.73 -19.71
CA ASP A 139 7.14 -20.84 -20.58
C ASP A 139 6.35 -20.84 -21.89
N GLN A 140 5.03 -20.70 -21.85
CA GLN A 140 4.19 -20.64 -23.05
C GLN A 140 4.50 -19.43 -23.94
N GLY A 141 4.90 -18.30 -23.35
CA GLY A 141 5.32 -17.11 -24.10
C GLY A 141 6.71 -17.23 -24.71
N LEU A 142 7.52 -18.19 -24.27
CA LEU A 142 8.92 -18.33 -24.68
C LEU A 142 9.06 -18.64 -26.17
N ASP A 143 8.20 -19.50 -26.72
CA ASP A 143 8.25 -19.88 -28.14
C ASP A 143 8.12 -18.68 -29.07
N THR A 144 7.17 -17.79 -28.77
CA THR A 144 6.97 -16.55 -29.53
C THR A 144 8.19 -15.64 -29.41
N ARG A 145 8.76 -15.51 -28.20
CA ARG A 145 9.96 -14.68 -27.97
C ARG A 145 11.21 -15.20 -28.67
N LEU A 146 11.39 -16.52 -28.73
CA LEU A 146 12.52 -17.13 -29.42
C LEU A 146 12.47 -16.96 -30.94
N GLN A 147 11.27 -16.90 -31.52
CA GLN A 147 11.08 -16.63 -32.95
C GLN A 147 11.42 -15.17 -33.31
N GLU A 148 11.11 -14.22 -32.43
CA GLU A 148 11.37 -12.79 -32.60
C GLU A 148 12.85 -12.41 -32.42
N GLU A 149 13.60 -13.21 -31.64
CA GLU A 149 15.01 -12.93 -31.34
C GLU A 149 15.95 -13.60 -32.34
N TYR A 150 16.95 -12.89 -32.88
CA TYR A 150 17.94 -13.48 -33.79
C TYR A 150 19.31 -13.69 -33.13
N ASP A 151 19.63 -12.91 -32.09
CA ASP A 151 20.92 -13.04 -31.39
C ASP A 151 20.96 -14.28 -30.50
N LEU A 152 21.97 -15.13 -30.69
CA LEU A 152 22.14 -16.38 -29.95
C LEU A 152 22.33 -16.15 -28.45
N LYS A 153 23.03 -15.09 -28.05
CA LYS A 153 23.26 -14.78 -26.63
C LYS A 153 21.97 -14.34 -25.96
N SER A 154 21.19 -13.50 -26.64
CA SER A 154 19.87 -13.07 -26.17
C SER A 154 18.89 -14.25 -26.08
N ARG A 155 18.89 -15.16 -27.06
CA ARG A 155 18.11 -16.41 -27.02
C ARG A 155 18.44 -17.30 -25.82
N GLN A 156 19.73 -17.46 -25.50
CA GLN A 156 20.15 -18.23 -24.32
C GLN A 156 19.59 -17.60 -23.03
N ARG A 157 19.68 -16.28 -22.88
CA ARG A 157 19.14 -15.58 -21.70
C ARG A 157 17.61 -15.63 -21.62
N LEU A 158 16.92 -15.51 -22.75
CA LEU A 158 15.46 -15.68 -22.83
C LEU A 158 15.02 -17.05 -22.29
N TYR A 159 15.73 -18.11 -22.68
CA TYR A 159 15.46 -19.47 -22.22
C TYR A 159 15.71 -19.66 -20.71
N THR A 160 16.66 -18.91 -20.14
CA THR A 160 16.99 -18.98 -18.72
C THR A 160 15.90 -18.38 -17.83
N PHE A 161 15.23 -17.32 -18.27
CA PHE A 161 14.35 -16.54 -17.39
C PHE A 161 13.21 -17.31 -16.72
N PRO A 162 12.38 -18.11 -17.43
CA PRO A 162 11.30 -18.85 -16.78
C PRO A 162 11.80 -19.83 -15.70
N ARG A 163 12.99 -20.41 -15.91
CA ARG A 163 13.64 -21.31 -14.95
C ARG A 163 14.12 -20.57 -13.71
N GLU A 164 14.72 -19.39 -13.87
CA GLU A 164 15.12 -18.53 -12.75
C GLU A 164 13.90 -18.05 -11.95
N PHE A 165 12.81 -17.70 -12.64
CA PHE A 165 11.55 -17.34 -11.99
C PHE A 165 10.94 -18.53 -11.22
N ALA A 166 10.97 -19.74 -11.79
CA ALA A 166 10.55 -20.95 -11.09
C ALA A 166 11.38 -21.21 -9.82
N ALA A 167 12.71 -21.04 -9.91
CA ALA A 167 13.62 -21.21 -8.79
C ALA A 167 13.41 -20.16 -7.68
N LEU A 168 12.91 -18.97 -8.01
CA LEU A 168 12.48 -17.96 -7.03
C LEU A 168 11.23 -18.37 -6.24
N GLY A 169 10.44 -19.32 -6.76
CA GLY A 169 9.17 -19.74 -6.16
C GLY A 169 9.33 -20.23 -4.71
N GLU A 170 10.24 -21.16 -4.47
CA GLU A 170 10.50 -21.73 -3.13
C GLU A 170 10.93 -20.68 -2.09
N PRO A 171 12.00 -19.88 -2.28
CA PRO A 171 12.41 -18.89 -1.29
C PRO A 171 11.35 -17.80 -1.07
N LEU A 172 10.52 -17.50 -2.08
CA LEU A 172 9.40 -16.58 -1.95
C LEU A 172 8.26 -17.19 -1.11
N LEU A 173 7.94 -18.46 -1.32
CA LEU A 173 6.92 -19.18 -0.53
C LEU A 173 7.34 -19.27 0.93
N GLU A 174 8.60 -19.63 1.20
CA GLU A 174 9.15 -19.63 2.57
C GLU A 174 9.07 -18.24 3.22
N ALA A 175 9.38 -17.18 2.47
CA ALA A 175 9.30 -15.81 2.98
C ALA A 175 7.84 -15.41 3.30
N ILE A 176 6.89 -15.73 2.40
CA ILE A 176 5.46 -15.51 2.63
C ILE A 176 5.01 -16.25 3.88
N GLU A 177 5.40 -17.51 4.00
CA GLU A 177 5.13 -18.32 5.17
C GLU A 177 5.63 -17.66 6.45
N GLN A 178 6.91 -17.32 6.54
CA GLN A 178 7.46 -16.75 7.76
C GLN A 178 6.86 -15.39 8.14
N ILE A 179 6.53 -14.56 7.15
CA ILE A 179 5.92 -13.25 7.35
C ILE A 179 4.45 -13.38 7.80
N PHE A 180 3.70 -14.34 7.27
CA PHE A 180 2.25 -14.42 7.42
C PHE A 180 1.72 -15.62 8.24
N LEU A 181 2.56 -16.61 8.61
CA LEU A 181 2.14 -17.76 9.43
C LEU A 181 1.68 -17.32 10.82
N ASP A 182 0.76 -18.04 11.44
CA ASP A 182 0.36 -17.74 12.81
C ASP A 182 1.46 -18.16 13.81
N SER A 183 1.80 -17.27 14.73
CA SER A 183 2.22 -17.73 16.06
C SER A 183 0.93 -18.07 16.79
N LYS A 184 0.82 -19.29 17.33
CA LYS A 184 -0.36 -19.75 18.09
C LYS A 184 -0.73 -18.84 19.28
N PHE A 185 0.15 -17.93 19.67
CA PHE A 185 -0.03 -16.96 20.74
C PHE A 185 -0.39 -15.55 20.25
N ASP A 186 -0.47 -15.33 18.93
CA ASP A 186 -0.77 -14.04 18.36
C ASP A 186 -2.28 -13.88 18.20
N ALA A 187 -2.91 -13.20 19.16
CA ALA A 187 -4.35 -12.92 19.16
C ALA A 187 -4.81 -12.06 17.95
N THR A 188 -3.87 -11.63 17.09
CA THR A 188 -4.12 -10.72 15.97
C THR A 188 -4.68 -11.37 14.69
N GLN A 189 -4.76 -12.71 14.59
CA GLN A 189 -5.30 -13.43 13.40
C GLN A 189 -4.69 -12.89 12.09
N LEU A 190 -3.36 -13.02 11.95
CA LEU A 190 -2.54 -12.43 10.87
C LEU A 190 -2.78 -13.05 9.49
N ASN A 191 -3.34 -14.26 9.48
CA ASN A 191 -3.54 -15.17 8.36
C ASN A 191 -4.57 -14.72 7.31
N ASN A 192 -4.99 -13.45 7.29
CA ASN A 192 -5.94 -12.97 6.28
C ASN A 192 -5.67 -11.54 5.79
N THR A 193 -4.38 -11.21 5.74
CA THR A 193 -3.94 -9.85 5.44
C THR A 193 -3.21 -9.76 4.11
N LEU A 194 -2.57 -10.84 3.64
CA LEU A 194 -1.96 -10.86 2.31
C LEU A 194 -3.05 -10.75 1.22
N ARG A 195 -3.03 -9.64 0.47
CA ARG A 195 -3.98 -9.37 -0.61
C ARG A 195 -3.50 -9.90 -1.96
N GLY A 196 -2.19 -10.02 -2.14
CA GLY A 196 -1.58 -10.51 -3.37
C GLY A 196 -0.07 -10.37 -3.35
N VAL A 197 0.56 -11.01 -4.33
CA VAL A 197 1.99 -10.99 -4.57
C VAL A 197 2.22 -10.45 -5.98
N PHE A 198 3.05 -9.42 -6.09
CA PHE A 198 3.28 -8.70 -7.34
C PHE A 198 4.78 -8.56 -7.60
N PHE A 199 5.14 -8.49 -8.87
CA PHE A 199 6.50 -8.47 -9.34
C PHE A 199 6.74 -7.18 -10.12
N THR A 200 7.77 -6.44 -9.74
CA THR A 200 8.08 -5.14 -10.33
C THR A 200 9.57 -4.99 -10.57
N SER A 201 9.91 -4.17 -11.55
CA SER A 201 11.26 -3.69 -11.75
C SER A 201 11.21 -2.19 -12.03
N ALA A 202 12.12 -1.46 -11.42
CA ALA A 202 12.39 -0.09 -11.80
C ALA A 202 13.84 -0.06 -12.26
N ALA A 203 14.05 -0.01 -13.58
CA ALA A 203 15.38 0.21 -14.12
C ALA A 203 15.76 1.66 -13.77
N GLN A 204 16.46 1.82 -12.65
CA GLN A 204 17.10 3.07 -12.33
C GLN A 204 18.29 3.16 -13.28
N ALA A 205 18.08 3.84 -14.41
CA ALA A 205 19.21 4.39 -15.13
C ALA A 205 20.08 5.07 -14.07
N GLN A 206 21.39 4.88 -14.14
CA GLN A 206 22.35 5.72 -13.45
C GLN A 206 22.27 7.15 -14.06
N ALA A 207 21.07 7.73 -14.10
CA ALA A 207 20.87 9.14 -14.21
C ALA A 207 21.22 9.64 -12.82
N ASP A 208 22.39 10.24 -12.70
CA ASP A 208 22.75 11.09 -11.58
C ASP A 208 21.49 11.83 -11.13
N ALA A 209 20.96 11.44 -9.97
CA ALA A 209 19.73 12.00 -9.45
C ALA A 209 20.02 13.44 -9.05
N VAL A 210 19.98 14.35 -10.02
CA VAL A 210 20.03 15.77 -9.76
C VAL A 210 18.65 16.16 -9.26
N ALA A 211 18.57 16.30 -7.94
CA ALA A 211 17.35 16.66 -7.21
C ALA A 211 16.89 18.11 -7.46
N ASP A 212 17.61 18.90 -8.26
CA ASP A 212 17.28 20.29 -8.54
C ASP A 212 17.23 20.57 -10.04
N GLN A 213 16.05 20.34 -10.63
CA GLN A 213 15.75 20.65 -12.03
C GLN A 213 15.57 22.16 -12.29
N LEU A 214 15.64 23.01 -11.24
CA LEU A 214 15.40 24.44 -11.34
C LEU A 214 16.67 25.29 -11.19
N SER A 215 17.84 24.68 -10.92
CA SER A 215 19.08 25.44 -10.80
C SER A 215 19.49 26.09 -12.14
N ILE A 216 19.55 27.43 -12.14
CA ILE A 216 19.99 28.31 -13.24
C ILE A 216 21.37 27.89 -13.77
N TRP A 217 22.18 27.27 -12.92
CA TRP A 217 23.51 26.75 -13.24
C TRP A 217 23.50 25.68 -14.34
N GLN A 218 22.50 24.81 -14.39
CA GLN A 218 22.42 23.79 -15.44
C GLN A 218 22.01 24.36 -16.79
N ARG A 219 21.16 25.39 -16.82
CA ARG A 219 20.83 26.12 -18.07
C ARG A 219 22.06 26.82 -18.63
N PHE A 220 22.89 27.39 -17.75
CA PHE A 220 24.15 28.02 -18.12
C PHE A 220 25.17 27.02 -18.68
N VAL A 221 25.37 25.88 -18.00
CA VAL A 221 26.28 24.82 -18.48
C VAL A 221 25.79 24.22 -19.79
N ARG A 222 24.48 24.04 -19.97
CA ARG A 222 23.90 23.53 -21.22
C ARG A 222 24.06 24.54 -22.37
N ALA A 223 23.84 25.83 -22.10
CA ALA A 223 24.04 26.91 -23.07
C ALA A 223 25.49 27.03 -23.52
N ILE A 224 26.45 26.87 -22.60
CA ILE A 224 27.89 26.86 -22.92
C ILE A 224 28.26 25.65 -23.75
N LYS A 225 27.75 24.46 -23.43
CA LYS A 225 28.01 23.24 -24.21
C LYS A 225 27.43 23.34 -25.62
N THR A 226 26.25 23.93 -25.79
CA THR A 226 25.67 24.19 -27.12
C THR A 226 26.42 25.28 -27.89
N ALA A 227 26.96 26.30 -27.20
CA ALA A 227 27.72 27.39 -27.83
C ALA A 227 29.14 26.96 -28.24
N ARG A 228 29.71 25.91 -27.61
CA ARG A 228 31.06 25.41 -27.91
C ARG A 228 31.15 24.44 -29.10
N GLY A 229 30.03 24.08 -29.72
CA GLY A 229 30.05 23.25 -30.95
C GLY A 229 30.69 21.87 -30.77
N GLU A 230 30.70 21.31 -29.56
CA GLU A 230 31.20 19.95 -29.29
C GLU A 230 30.12 18.93 -29.65
N SER A 231 29.84 18.77 -30.94
CA SER A 231 29.17 17.57 -31.47
C SER A 231 30.14 16.41 -31.39
N SER A 232 30.09 15.64 -30.30
CA SER A 232 30.75 14.34 -30.21
C SER A 232 30.08 13.40 -31.24
N ALA A 233 30.77 13.17 -32.35
CA ALA A 233 30.51 12.01 -33.18
C ALA A 233 30.83 10.76 -32.37
N SER A 234 29.79 10.05 -31.94
CA SER A 234 29.89 8.71 -31.35
C SER A 234 28.93 7.78 -32.07
N LEU A 235 29.40 6.55 -32.29
CA LEU A 235 28.75 5.41 -32.94
C LEU A 235 27.28 5.25 -32.52
N PRO A 236 26.43 4.52 -33.28
CA PRO A 236 25.07 4.18 -32.85
C PRO A 236 25.11 3.18 -31.68
N HIS A 237 25.52 3.64 -30.51
CA HIS A 237 25.19 3.03 -29.25
C HIS A 237 23.77 3.49 -28.95
N ALA A 238 22.85 2.53 -28.85
CA ALA A 238 21.47 2.78 -28.46
C ALA A 238 21.43 3.78 -27.31
N LEU A 239 20.63 4.83 -27.48
CA LEU A 239 20.33 5.82 -26.43
C LEU A 239 20.16 5.08 -25.09
N PRO A 240 20.74 5.57 -23.98
CA PRO A 240 20.47 4.99 -22.68
C PRO A 240 18.96 5.04 -22.48
N ASP A 241 18.35 3.86 -22.53
CA ASP A 241 16.91 3.68 -22.45
C ASP A 241 16.41 4.34 -21.16
N GLY A 242 15.74 5.47 -21.31
CA GLY A 242 15.22 6.25 -20.19
C GLY A 242 14.34 5.38 -19.29
N ASN A 243 14.60 5.47 -17.98
CA ASN A 243 13.79 5.01 -16.84
C ASN A 243 12.67 4.00 -17.20
N ARG A 244 13.04 2.77 -17.58
CA ARG A 244 12.07 1.72 -17.92
C ARG A 244 11.55 1.08 -16.64
N SER A 245 10.38 1.53 -16.18
CA SER A 245 9.64 0.82 -15.14
C SER A 245 8.83 -0.32 -15.76
N TYR A 246 8.85 -1.46 -15.08
CA TYR A 246 8.07 -2.65 -15.40
C TYR A 246 7.11 -2.96 -14.26
N PHE A 247 5.85 -3.10 -14.64
CA PHE A 247 4.73 -3.60 -13.85
C PHE A 247 4.37 -2.81 -12.59
N LEU A 248 4.81 -1.55 -12.50
CA LEU A 248 4.64 -0.71 -11.31
C LEU A 248 3.44 0.25 -11.41
N HIS A 249 3.17 0.80 -12.59
CA HIS A 249 2.20 1.89 -12.75
C HIS A 249 0.77 1.48 -12.40
N ASP A 250 0.24 0.43 -13.05
CA ASP A 250 -1.15 0.02 -12.83
C ASP A 250 -1.32 -0.67 -11.49
N LEU A 251 -0.26 -1.32 -10.98
CA LEU A 251 -0.25 -1.89 -9.63
C LEU A 251 -0.55 -0.82 -8.58
N LEU A 252 0.12 0.33 -8.63
CA LEU A 252 -0.12 1.41 -7.68
C LEU A 252 -1.44 2.13 -7.97
N THR A 253 -1.61 2.62 -9.20
CA THR A 253 -2.70 3.56 -9.54
C THR A 253 -4.05 2.89 -9.73
N GLN A 254 -4.08 1.69 -10.33
CA GLN A 254 -5.32 1.01 -10.68
C GLN A 254 -5.72 -0.05 -9.66
N PHE A 255 -4.76 -0.66 -8.96
CA PHE A 255 -5.05 -1.72 -8.00
C PHE A 255 -4.97 -1.24 -6.55
N ILE A 256 -3.78 -0.96 -6.04
CA ILE A 256 -3.57 -0.67 -4.61
C ILE A 256 -4.35 0.56 -4.15
N PHE A 257 -4.33 1.66 -4.92
CA PHE A 257 -5.04 2.88 -4.53
C PHE A 257 -6.56 2.78 -4.66
N ARG A 258 -7.07 1.96 -5.59
CA ARG A 258 -8.52 1.75 -5.75
C ARG A 258 -9.11 0.85 -4.68
N GLU A 259 -8.29 -0.04 -4.11
CA GLU A 259 -8.66 -0.89 -2.99
C GLU A 259 -8.64 -0.19 -1.62
N ALA A 260 -8.49 1.13 -1.58
CA ALA A 260 -8.43 1.89 -0.33
C ALA A 260 -9.65 1.73 0.59
N HIS A 261 -10.79 1.28 0.04
CA HIS A 261 -12.04 1.02 0.77
C HIS A 261 -12.05 -0.33 1.53
N LEU A 262 -11.01 -1.16 1.36
CA LEU A 262 -10.94 -2.46 2.04
C LEU A 262 -10.64 -2.34 3.55
N VAL A 263 -10.29 -1.16 4.06
CA VAL A 263 -10.07 -0.93 5.50
C VAL A 263 -11.35 -0.44 6.16
N GLU A 264 -11.80 -1.18 7.18
CA GLU A 264 -12.88 -0.71 8.05
C GLU A 264 -12.37 0.35 9.02
N PRO A 265 -13.17 1.40 9.26
CA PRO A 265 -12.79 2.41 10.22
C PRO A 265 -12.72 1.80 11.63
N ASN A 266 -11.79 2.31 12.44
CA ASN A 266 -11.58 1.84 13.81
C ASN A 266 -12.92 1.83 14.58
N LEU A 267 -13.36 0.62 14.95
CA LEU A 267 -14.68 0.40 15.58
C LEU A 267 -14.85 1.20 16.87
N GLN A 268 -13.78 1.42 17.63
CA GLN A 268 -13.81 2.20 18.87
C GLN A 268 -14.04 3.68 18.60
N TRP A 269 -13.43 4.22 17.55
CA TRP A 269 -13.66 5.59 17.12
C TRP A 269 -15.07 5.78 16.56
N ALA A 270 -15.52 4.85 15.72
CA ALA A 270 -16.88 4.84 15.18
C ALA A 270 -17.93 4.78 16.29
N TRP A 271 -17.71 3.97 17.33
CA TRP A 271 -18.59 3.89 18.50
C TRP A 271 -18.63 5.19 19.31
N ARG A 272 -17.48 5.80 19.60
CA ARG A 272 -17.44 7.12 20.28
C ARG A 272 -18.23 8.17 19.51
N TYR A 273 -18.04 8.22 18.19
CA TYR A 273 -18.74 9.19 17.35
C TYR A 273 -20.24 8.92 17.26
N ARG A 274 -20.66 7.65 17.25
CA ARG A 274 -22.08 7.26 17.34
C ARG A 274 -22.68 7.68 18.68
N LEU A 275 -21.96 7.47 19.78
CA LEU A 275 -22.41 7.85 21.12
C LEU A 275 -22.56 9.38 21.25
N LEU A 276 -21.58 10.14 20.75
CA LEU A 276 -21.64 11.61 20.67
C LEU A 276 -22.83 12.09 19.84
N ARG A 277 -23.09 11.46 18.69
CA ARG A 277 -24.24 11.79 17.84
C ARG A 277 -25.56 11.48 18.54
N LEU A 278 -25.66 10.32 19.18
CA LEU A 278 -26.83 9.90 19.94
C LEU A 278 -27.10 10.84 21.12
N GLY A 279 -26.05 11.25 21.84
CA GLY A 279 -26.11 12.24 22.91
C GLY A 279 -26.56 13.61 22.39
N GLY A 280 -26.07 14.04 21.23
CA GLY A 280 -26.54 15.26 20.57
C GLY A 280 -28.02 15.21 20.19
N HIS A 281 -28.49 14.09 19.63
CA HIS A 281 -29.92 13.91 19.35
C HIS A 281 -30.78 13.92 20.62
N LEU A 282 -30.34 13.26 21.69
CA LEU A 282 -31.01 13.30 22.99
C LEU A 282 -31.07 14.72 23.57
N LEU A 283 -29.98 15.48 23.48
CA LEU A 283 -29.94 16.87 23.94
C LEU A 283 -30.99 17.73 23.21
N VAL A 284 -31.08 17.60 21.88
CA VAL A 284 -32.07 18.33 21.07
C VAL A 284 -33.50 17.95 21.48
N LEU A 285 -33.77 16.65 21.71
CA LEU A 285 -35.08 16.19 22.18
C LEU A 285 -35.42 16.74 23.56
N VAL A 286 -34.46 16.77 24.49
CA VAL A 286 -34.66 17.33 25.83
C VAL A 286 -34.93 18.84 25.76
N LEU A 287 -34.18 19.59 24.95
CA LEU A 287 -34.42 21.02 24.77
C LEU A 287 -35.78 21.30 24.13
N ALA A 288 -36.18 20.52 23.12
CA ALA A 288 -37.50 20.64 22.51
C ALA A 288 -38.62 20.34 23.52
N PHE A 289 -38.43 19.32 24.37
CA PHE A 289 -39.39 18.99 25.42
C PHE A 289 -39.51 20.10 26.48
N LEU A 290 -38.38 20.67 26.92
CA LEU A 290 -38.37 21.79 27.88
C LEU A 290 -39.04 23.04 27.29
N LEU A 291 -38.76 23.36 26.03
CA LEU A 291 -39.42 24.47 25.32
C LEU A 291 -40.93 24.24 25.19
N TRP A 292 -41.34 23.01 24.88
CA TRP A 292 -42.76 22.65 24.81
C TRP A 292 -43.46 22.79 26.17
N GLN A 293 -42.83 22.32 27.26
CA GLN A 293 -43.36 22.53 28.61
C GLN A 293 -43.42 24.01 28.99
N GLY A 294 -42.39 24.80 28.68
CA GLY A 294 -42.38 26.24 28.94
C GLY A 294 -43.46 27.00 28.15
N MET A 295 -43.76 26.58 26.92
CA MET A 295 -44.88 27.14 26.16
C MET A 295 -46.23 26.79 26.78
N GLN A 296 -46.42 25.56 27.26
CA GLN A 296 -47.68 25.19 27.93
C GLN A 296 -47.90 25.97 29.23
N THR A 297 -46.87 26.10 30.07
CA THR A 297 -46.98 26.87 31.31
C THR A 297 -47.25 28.34 31.00
N SER A 298 -46.56 28.93 30.03
CA SER A 298 -46.83 30.30 29.59
C SER A 298 -48.27 30.49 29.11
N GLN A 299 -48.83 29.57 28.31
CA GLN A 299 -50.22 29.66 27.86
C GLN A 299 -51.21 29.59 29.02
N GLN A 300 -50.96 28.72 30.01
CA GLN A 300 -51.79 28.63 31.21
C GLN A 300 -51.74 29.91 32.02
N THR A 301 -50.55 30.41 32.36
CA THR A 301 -50.39 31.63 33.16
C THR A 301 -50.97 32.85 32.44
N ASN A 302 -50.79 32.96 31.12
CA ASN A 302 -51.33 34.08 30.35
C ASN A 302 -52.87 34.02 30.25
N GLY A 303 -53.45 32.82 30.19
CA GLY A 303 -54.90 32.61 30.30
C GLY A 303 -55.45 33.05 31.66
N ASP A 304 -54.76 32.70 32.74
CA ASP A 304 -55.13 33.10 34.10
C ASP A 304 -55.09 34.63 34.27
N TYR A 305 -54.05 35.31 33.75
CA TYR A 305 -53.98 36.77 33.76
C TYR A 305 -55.10 37.46 32.98
N LEU A 306 -55.49 36.93 31.82
CA LEU A 306 -56.59 37.47 31.03
C LEU A 306 -57.93 37.30 31.75
N ASN A 307 -58.14 36.16 32.41
CA ASN A 307 -59.34 35.88 33.21
C ASN A 307 -59.42 36.79 34.45
N GLU A 308 -58.31 37.05 35.13
CA GLU A 308 -58.26 37.97 36.29
C GLU A 308 -58.60 39.42 35.87
N ASN A 309 -58.11 39.88 34.71
CA ASN A 309 -58.38 41.24 34.22
C ASN A 309 -59.79 41.43 33.62
N GLN A 310 -60.46 40.34 33.22
CA GLN A 310 -61.85 40.36 32.75
C GLN A 310 -62.87 40.17 33.88
N ARG A 311 -62.43 39.92 35.11
CA ARG A 311 -63.34 39.97 36.27
C ARG A 311 -63.85 41.39 36.45
N PRO A 312 -65.18 41.61 36.50
CA PRO A 312 -65.73 42.94 36.73
C PRO A 312 -65.22 43.47 38.08
N ARG A 313 -64.61 44.67 38.08
CA ARG A 313 -64.31 45.37 39.32
C ARG A 313 -65.63 45.81 39.94
N ASP A 314 -66.00 45.22 41.07
CA ASP A 314 -67.13 45.66 41.86
C ASP A 314 -66.95 47.15 42.24
N PRO A 315 -67.91 48.03 41.87
CA PRO A 315 -67.92 49.40 42.34
C PRO A 315 -68.72 49.50 43.63
N ALA A 316 -68.06 49.40 44.80
CA ALA A 316 -68.47 49.96 46.11
C ALA A 316 -67.68 49.24 47.24
N GLY A 317 -67.26 49.86 48.33
CA GLY A 317 -67.94 50.94 49.04
C GLY A 317 -67.02 52.03 49.58
N ARG A 318 -67.59 53.24 49.60
CA ARG A 318 -67.30 54.29 50.57
C ARG A 318 -67.95 53.95 51.90
#